data_AF-A0A2V1IU15-F1
#
_entry.id   AF-A0A2V1IU15-F1
#
_cell.length_a   1.000
_cell.length_b   1.000
_cell.length_c   1.000
_cell.angle_alpha   90.00
_cell.angle_beta   90.00
_cell.angle_gamma   90.00
#
_symmetry.space_group_name_H-M   'P 1'
#
loop_
_entity.id
_entity.type
_entity.pdbx_description
1 polymer ?
#
loop_
_entity_poly.entity_id
_entity_poly.type
_entity_poly.pdbx_seq_one_letter_code
_entity_poly.pdbx_strand_id
1 'polypeptide(L)'
;MTQKEFEERTRRLITAEDYHLVENLYMAAGNMGKDEFCKEMRAMCAYDGANDHIELRQCLKEIGRRVGGMDVELSFLKKAVKKEQEELAEFLIGKASAYNDTDFYSKAVKLVGQKQVTLCKIRMGLPLWSEDMQYINDNLK
;
A
#
# COMPACT_ATOMS: atom_id res chain seq x y z
N MET A 1 6.18 -13.26 5.38
CA MET A 1 6.06 -14.72 5.66
C MET A 1 5.20 -14.87 6.90
N THR A 2 4.94 -16.06 7.44
CA THR A 2 4.32 -16.17 8.79
C THR A 2 5.39 -16.41 9.84
N GLN A 3 5.08 -16.18 11.13
CA GLN A 3 6.01 -16.48 12.22
C GLN A 3 6.45 -17.94 12.18
N LYS A 4 5.48 -18.86 12.07
CA LYS A 4 5.75 -20.29 11.95
C LYS A 4 6.63 -20.63 10.75
N GLU A 5 6.37 -20.02 9.58
CA GLU A 5 7.21 -20.21 8.38
C GLU A 5 8.64 -19.72 8.61
N PHE A 6 8.83 -18.59 9.30
CA PHE A 6 10.15 -18.08 9.65
C PHE A 6 10.88 -19.01 10.63
N GLU A 7 10.20 -19.49 11.67
CA GLU A 7 10.75 -20.42 12.66
C GLU A 7 11.15 -21.75 12.03
N GLU A 8 10.35 -22.28 11.10
CA GLU A 8 10.65 -23.51 10.35
C GLU A 8 11.88 -23.33 9.44
N ARG A 9 11.96 -22.20 8.71
CA ARG A 9 13.10 -21.90 7.82
C ARG A 9 14.38 -21.58 8.59
N THR A 10 14.28 -20.96 9.76
CA THR A 10 15.42 -20.61 10.61
C THR A 10 15.79 -21.70 11.61
N ARG A 11 14.90 -22.68 11.83
CA ARG A 11 15.00 -23.71 12.90
C ARG A 11 15.24 -23.10 14.28
N ARG A 12 14.62 -21.95 14.53
CA ARG A 12 14.77 -21.17 15.77
C ARG A 12 13.43 -20.54 16.11
N LEU A 13 13.18 -20.38 17.40
CA LEU A 13 12.00 -19.68 17.92
C LEU A 13 12.24 -18.17 17.93
N ILE A 14 11.16 -17.40 17.88
CA ILE A 14 11.21 -15.94 17.99
C ILE A 14 10.00 -15.45 18.77
N THR A 15 10.12 -14.31 19.44
CA THR A 15 8.96 -13.69 20.09
C THR A 15 8.07 -13.03 19.04
N ALA A 16 6.77 -12.91 19.33
CA ALA A 16 5.85 -12.21 18.42
C ALA A 16 6.30 -10.76 18.15
N GLU A 17 6.83 -10.08 19.16
CA GLU A 17 7.33 -8.71 19.05
C GLU A 17 8.53 -8.60 18.11
N ASP A 18 9.56 -9.43 18.29
CA ASP A 18 10.73 -9.42 17.41
C ASP A 18 10.36 -9.94 16.01
N TYR A 19 9.41 -10.86 15.90
CA TYR A 19 8.89 -11.31 14.61
C TYR A 19 8.25 -10.18 13.80
N HIS A 20 7.47 -9.29 14.43
CA HIS A 20 6.92 -8.12 13.73
C HIS A 20 8.03 -7.24 13.11
N LEU A 21 9.18 -7.13 13.77
CA LEU A 21 10.32 -6.39 13.23
C LEU A 21 10.97 -7.14 12.05
N VAL A 22 11.07 -8.47 12.14
CA VAL A 22 11.53 -9.32 11.02
C VAL A 22 10.62 -9.18 9.81
N GLU A 23 9.30 -9.14 10.01
CA GLU A 23 8.34 -8.95 8.93
C GLU A 23 8.53 -7.60 8.24
N ASN A 24 8.69 -6.52 9.01
CA ASN A 24 8.99 -5.19 8.46
C ASN A 24 10.30 -5.19 7.64
N LEU A 25 11.36 -5.82 8.15
CA LEU A 25 12.64 -5.96 7.46
C LEU A 25 12.50 -6.78 6.16
N TYR A 26 11.70 -7.86 6.18
CA TYR A 26 11.45 -8.68 5.01
C TYR A 26 10.71 -7.91 3.92
N MET A 27 9.67 -7.16 4.28
CA MET A 27 8.93 -6.33 3.33
C MET A 27 9.82 -5.22 2.73
N ALA A 28 10.75 -4.69 3.53
CA ALA A 28 11.73 -3.70 3.08
C ALA A 28 12.85 -4.29 2.18
N ALA A 29 13.09 -5.60 2.23
CA ALA A 29 14.12 -6.28 1.42
C ALA A 29 13.72 -6.45 -0.07
N GLY A 30 12.52 -5.99 -0.46
CA GLY A 30 12.08 -5.94 -1.86
C GLY A 30 11.83 -7.33 -2.45
N ASN A 31 12.60 -7.69 -3.49
CA ASN A 31 12.42 -8.94 -4.25
C ASN A 31 13.24 -10.12 -3.68
N MET A 32 13.79 -9.99 -2.48
CA MET A 32 14.59 -11.06 -1.86
C MET A 32 13.74 -12.31 -1.60
N GLY A 33 14.29 -13.48 -1.91
CA GLY A 33 13.62 -14.75 -1.66
C GLY A 33 13.54 -15.07 -0.16
N LYS A 34 12.46 -15.75 0.27
CA LYS A 34 12.26 -16.11 1.69
C LYS A 34 13.43 -16.90 2.30
N ASP A 35 13.97 -17.88 1.57
CA ASP A 35 15.08 -18.71 2.04
C ASP A 35 16.38 -17.92 2.19
N GLU A 36 16.66 -17.06 1.22
CA GLU A 36 17.81 -16.15 1.24
C GLU A 36 17.72 -15.18 2.42
N PHE A 37 16.58 -14.53 2.58
CA PHE A 37 16.31 -13.64 3.70
C PHE A 37 16.45 -14.35 5.05
N CYS A 38 15.83 -15.52 5.22
CA CYS A 38 15.93 -16.28 6.48
C CYS A 38 17.37 -16.70 6.77
N LYS A 39 18.16 -17.03 5.75
CA LYS A 39 19.58 -17.38 5.91
C LYS A 39 20.40 -16.17 6.38
N GLU A 40 20.24 -15.02 5.74
CA GLU A 40 20.94 -13.78 6.12
C GLU A 40 20.52 -13.29 7.51
N MET A 41 19.22 -13.26 7.78
CA MET A 41 18.70 -12.90 9.10
C MET A 41 19.29 -13.78 10.19
N ARG A 42 19.36 -15.09 9.96
CA ARG A 42 19.99 -16.01 10.91
C ARG A 42 21.44 -15.60 11.18
N ALA A 43 22.23 -15.39 10.12
CA ALA A 43 23.64 -15.02 10.25
C ALA A 43 23.87 -13.69 11.01
N MET A 44 22.92 -12.75 10.93
CA MET A 44 23.02 -11.45 11.57
C MET A 44 22.55 -11.43 13.03
N CYS A 45 21.83 -12.44 13.51
CA CYS A 45 21.29 -12.47 14.87
C CYS A 45 22.28 -13.02 15.90
N ALA A 46 22.05 -12.70 17.18
CA ALA A 46 22.73 -13.38 18.27
C ALA A 46 22.06 -14.73 18.52
N TYR A 47 22.85 -15.71 18.95
CA TYR A 47 22.37 -17.03 19.35
C TYR A 47 22.67 -17.21 20.82
N ASP A 48 21.63 -17.43 21.62
CA ASP A 48 21.80 -17.99 22.94
C ASP A 48 21.93 -19.52 22.78
N GLY A 49 23.04 -20.10 23.22
CA GLY A 49 23.22 -21.55 23.21
C GLY A 49 22.31 -22.27 24.21
N ALA A 50 21.76 -21.53 25.19
CA ALA A 50 20.87 -22.06 26.21
C ALA A 50 19.39 -22.04 25.80
N ASN A 51 19.00 -21.22 24.82
CA ASN A 51 17.62 -21.07 24.37
C ASN A 51 17.57 -21.13 22.84
N ASP A 52 16.69 -21.96 22.26
CA ASP A 52 16.54 -22.09 20.80
C ASP A 52 15.97 -20.83 20.10
N HIS A 53 16.09 -19.66 20.74
CA HIS A 53 15.57 -18.39 20.30
C HIS A 53 16.59 -17.57 19.51
N ILE A 54 16.10 -16.88 18.47
CA ILE A 54 16.81 -15.79 17.81
C ILE A 54 16.62 -14.50 18.61
N GLU A 55 17.71 -13.80 18.87
CA GLU A 55 17.67 -12.42 19.36
C GLU A 55 18.14 -11.44 18.27
N LEU A 56 17.27 -10.49 17.92
CA LEU A 56 17.63 -9.43 16.99
C LEU A 56 18.59 -8.45 17.67
N ARG A 57 19.69 -8.12 16.98
CA ARG A 57 20.60 -7.06 17.41
C ARG A 57 19.86 -5.72 17.47
N GLN A 58 20.25 -4.86 18.41
CA GLN A 58 19.58 -3.57 18.61
C GLN A 58 19.47 -2.73 17.33
N CYS A 59 20.51 -2.70 16.49
CA CYS A 59 20.47 -1.98 15.21
C CYS A 59 19.36 -2.50 14.28
N LEU A 60 19.17 -3.82 14.20
CA LEU A 60 18.10 -4.42 13.41
C LEU A 60 16.73 -4.10 14.00
N LYS A 61 16.60 -4.07 15.33
CA LYS A 61 15.35 -3.64 15.99
C LYS A 61 15.00 -2.20 15.63
N GLU A 62 15.96 -1.28 15.71
CA GLU A 62 15.74 0.12 15.34
C GLU A 62 15.39 0.31 13.86
N ILE A 63 16.10 -0.39 12.96
CA ILE A 63 15.79 -0.35 11.52
C ILE A 63 14.39 -0.90 11.27
N GLY A 64 14.04 -2.05 11.85
CA GLY A 64 12.72 -2.67 11.72
C GLY A 64 11.57 -1.78 12.21
N ARG A 65 11.77 -1.02 13.29
CA ARG A 65 10.79 -0.03 13.76
C ARG A 65 10.68 1.17 12.81
N ARG A 66 11.82 1.69 12.33
CA ARG A 66 11.84 2.84 11.40
C ARG A 66 11.16 2.52 10.08
N VAL A 67 11.50 1.39 9.45
CA VAL A 67 10.89 1.02 8.15
C VAL A 67 9.40 0.73 8.29
N GLY A 68 8.98 0.04 9.37
CA GLY A 68 7.56 -0.15 9.67
C GLY A 68 6.81 1.17 9.91
N GLY A 69 7.44 2.11 10.63
CA GLY A 69 6.89 3.46 10.83
C GLY A 69 6.73 4.23 9.52
N MET A 70 7.75 4.18 8.66
CA MET A 70 7.71 4.80 7.32
C MET A 70 6.59 4.20 6.44
N ASP A 71 6.37 2.88 6.49
CA ASP A 71 5.28 2.24 5.75
C ASP A 71 3.90 2.69 6.23
N VAL A 72 3.72 2.83 7.56
CA VAL A 72 2.48 3.37 8.14
C VAL A 72 2.26 4.82 7.70
N GLU A 73 3.27 5.67 7.81
CA GLU A 73 3.21 7.08 7.39
C GLU A 73 2.91 7.20 5.88
N LEU A 74 3.60 6.42 5.05
CA LEU A 74 3.37 6.38 3.61
C LEU A 74 1.95 5.91 3.27
N SER A 75 1.41 4.94 4.00
CA SER A 75 0.02 4.50 3.84
C SER A 75 -0.99 5.60 4.20
N PHE A 76 -0.70 6.38 5.23
CA PHE A 76 -1.51 7.52 5.66
C PHE A 76 -1.48 8.65 4.63
N LEU A 77 -0.28 9.04 4.18
CA LEU A 77 -0.09 10.07 3.16
C LEU A 77 -0.77 9.68 1.85
N LYS A 78 -0.66 8.42 1.41
CA LYS A 78 -1.39 7.92 0.23
C LYS A 78 -2.90 8.08 0.37
N LYS A 79 -3.48 7.77 1.53
CA LYS A 79 -4.91 7.95 1.80
C LYS A 79 -5.32 9.43 1.78
N ALA A 80 -4.52 10.29 2.41
CA ALA A 80 -4.77 11.73 2.43
C ALA A 80 -4.73 12.32 1.01
N VAL A 81 -3.68 12.04 0.24
CA VAL A 81 -3.55 12.49 -1.15
C VAL A 81 -4.70 11.97 -2.02
N LYS A 82 -5.09 10.70 -1.85
CA LYS A 82 -6.21 10.14 -2.60
C LYS A 82 -7.52 10.86 -2.29
N LYS A 83 -7.78 11.19 -1.02
CA LYS A 83 -8.98 11.95 -0.61
C LYS A 83 -8.99 13.34 -1.24
N GLU A 84 -7.88 14.07 -1.18
CA GLU A 84 -7.75 15.38 -1.81
C GLU A 84 -7.95 15.31 -3.33
N GLN A 85 -7.44 14.26 -3.99
CA GLN A 85 -7.68 14.02 -5.41
C GLN A 85 -9.15 13.76 -5.71
N GLU A 86 -9.84 12.96 -4.89
CA GLU A 86 -11.28 12.71 -5.05
C GLU A 86 -12.09 14.00 -4.91
N GLU A 87 -11.82 14.83 -3.90
CA GLU A 87 -12.49 16.12 -3.68
C GLU A 87 -12.22 17.12 -4.81
N LEU A 88 -10.96 17.21 -5.28
CA LEU A 88 -10.62 18.06 -6.43
C LEU A 88 -11.29 17.59 -7.71
N ALA A 89 -11.35 16.27 -7.95
CA ALA A 89 -12.02 15.71 -9.11
C ALA A 89 -13.54 16.00 -9.07
N GLU A 90 -14.19 15.84 -7.92
CA GLU A 90 -15.59 16.21 -7.71
C GLU A 90 -15.85 17.68 -8.08
N PHE A 91 -15.00 18.58 -7.60
CA PHE A 91 -15.09 20.01 -7.93
C PHE A 91 -14.92 20.27 -9.44
N LEU A 92 -13.91 19.66 -10.06
CA LEU A 92 -13.64 19.80 -11.50
C LEU A 92 -14.81 19.27 -12.35
N ILE A 93 -15.39 18.13 -11.98
CA ILE A 93 -16.55 17.53 -12.66
C ILE A 93 -17.77 18.45 -12.58
N GLY A 94 -18.01 19.05 -11.40
CA GLY A 94 -19.07 20.03 -11.21
C GLY A 94 -18.89 21.24 -12.13
N LYS A 95 -17.66 21.78 -12.20
CA LYS A 95 -17.33 22.91 -13.10
C LYS A 95 -17.45 22.53 -14.58
N ALA A 96 -16.95 21.37 -14.97
CA ALA A 96 -17.10 20.83 -16.32
C ALA A 96 -18.56 20.76 -16.74
N SER A 97 -19.43 20.26 -15.86
CA SER A 97 -20.86 20.12 -16.14
C SER A 97 -21.58 21.47 -16.20
N ALA A 98 -21.21 22.41 -15.34
CA ALA A 98 -21.83 23.74 -15.29
C ALA A 98 -21.47 24.62 -16.50
N TYR A 99 -20.25 24.47 -17.03
CA TYR A 99 -19.74 25.29 -18.15
C TYR A 99 -19.65 24.53 -19.48
N ASN A 100 -20.05 23.26 -19.50
CA ASN A 100 -19.84 22.34 -20.63
C ASN A 100 -18.36 22.34 -21.11
N ASP A 101 -17.45 22.38 -20.15
CA ASP A 101 -16.01 22.54 -20.36
C ASP A 101 -15.31 21.17 -20.31
N THR A 102 -14.79 20.75 -21.46
CA THR A 102 -14.13 19.46 -21.63
C THR A 102 -12.73 19.40 -21.03
N ASP A 103 -12.06 20.54 -20.80
CA ASP A 103 -10.73 20.59 -20.19
C ASP A 103 -10.80 20.25 -18.70
N PHE A 104 -11.81 20.78 -17.99
CA PHE A 104 -12.04 20.39 -16.59
C PHE A 104 -12.38 18.90 -16.47
N TYR A 105 -13.19 18.37 -17.38
CA TYR A 105 -13.51 16.94 -17.42
C TYR A 105 -12.26 16.09 -17.65
N SER A 106 -11.44 16.44 -18.66
CA SER A 106 -10.18 15.74 -18.97
C SER A 106 -9.22 15.76 -17.79
N LYS A 107 -9.10 16.89 -17.08
CA LYS A 107 -8.28 17.01 -15.87
C LYS A 107 -8.78 16.10 -14.75
N ALA A 108 -10.10 16.01 -14.52
CA ALA A 108 -10.66 15.10 -13.54
C ALA A 108 -10.38 13.62 -13.89
N VAL A 109 -10.54 13.24 -15.16
CA VAL A 109 -10.22 11.88 -15.64
C VAL A 109 -8.74 11.55 -15.43
N LYS A 110 -7.83 12.48 -15.70
CA LYS A 110 -6.39 12.28 -15.43
C LYS A 110 -6.08 12.12 -13.94
N LEU A 111 -6.88 12.75 -13.07
CA LEU A 111 -6.64 12.77 -11.62
C LEU A 111 -7.07 11.46 -10.95
N VAL A 112 -8.27 10.96 -11.27
CA VAL A 112 -8.90 9.83 -10.56
C VAL A 112 -9.33 8.67 -11.46
N GLY A 113 -9.15 8.80 -12.77
CA GLY A 113 -9.51 7.79 -13.78
C GLY A 113 -10.98 7.83 -14.20
N GLN A 114 -11.26 7.28 -15.39
CA GLN A 114 -12.60 7.30 -16.01
C GLN A 114 -13.67 6.68 -15.11
N LYS A 115 -13.36 5.53 -14.49
CA LYS A 115 -14.27 4.85 -13.55
C LYS A 115 -14.79 5.79 -12.47
N GLN A 116 -13.88 6.51 -11.82
CA GLN A 116 -14.23 7.34 -10.67
C GLN A 116 -15.00 8.59 -11.10
N VAL A 117 -14.63 9.19 -12.24
CA VAL A 117 -15.38 10.30 -12.83
C VAL A 117 -16.82 9.90 -13.13
N THR A 118 -17.03 8.76 -13.80
CA THR A 118 -18.36 8.28 -14.17
C THR A 118 -19.21 7.97 -12.92
N LEU A 119 -18.66 7.27 -11.93
CA LEU A 119 -19.34 7.03 -10.65
C LEU A 119 -19.70 8.33 -9.92
N CYS A 120 -18.79 9.30 -9.95
CA CYS A 120 -19.00 10.60 -9.33
C CYS A 120 -20.15 11.36 -9.99
N LYS A 121 -20.22 11.40 -11.33
CA LYS A 121 -21.33 12.02 -12.06
C LYS A 121 -22.66 11.36 -11.75
N ILE A 122 -22.71 10.03 -11.67
CA ILE A 122 -23.91 9.30 -11.25
C ILE A 122 -24.33 9.71 -9.83
N ARG A 123 -23.40 9.69 -8.86
CA ARG A 123 -23.68 10.05 -7.46
C ARG A 123 -24.15 11.50 -7.31
N MET A 124 -23.62 12.41 -8.11
CA MET A 124 -23.97 13.84 -8.10
C MET A 124 -25.23 14.15 -8.94
N GLY A 125 -25.79 13.18 -9.68
CA GLY A 125 -26.92 13.41 -10.58
C GLY A 125 -26.59 14.28 -11.80
N LEU A 126 -25.33 14.27 -12.24
CA LEU A 126 -24.84 15.06 -13.39
C LEU A 126 -25.03 14.31 -14.72
N PRO A 127 -25.24 15.03 -15.84
CA PRO A 127 -25.46 14.41 -17.15
C PRO A 127 -24.23 13.61 -17.60
N LEU A 128 -24.42 12.34 -17.93
CA LEU A 128 -23.35 11.48 -18.45
C LEU A 128 -22.96 11.90 -19.86
N TRP A 129 -21.66 11.98 -20.10
CA TRP A 129 -21.11 12.32 -21.42
C TRP A 129 -20.80 11.04 -22.20
N SER A 130 -20.42 11.18 -23.47
CA SER A 130 -20.07 10.07 -24.36
C SER A 130 -19.07 9.10 -23.73
N GLU A 131 -18.04 9.64 -23.09
CA GLU A 131 -16.94 8.92 -22.45
C GLU A 131 -17.42 8.12 -21.24
N ASP A 132 -18.34 8.68 -20.45
CA ASP A 132 -18.97 7.99 -19.33
C ASP A 132 -19.82 6.82 -19.80
N MET A 133 -20.64 7.05 -20.83
CA MET A 133 -21.52 6.04 -21.39
C MET A 133 -20.73 4.90 -22.05
N GLN A 134 -19.64 5.24 -22.75
CA GLN A 134 -18.74 4.25 -23.32
C GLN A 134 -18.10 3.38 -22.22
N TYR A 135 -17.58 4.00 -21.16
CA TYR A 135 -17.02 3.27 -20.03
C TYR A 135 -18.05 2.31 -19.40
N ILE A 136 -19.29 2.76 -19.21
CA ILE A 136 -20.38 1.92 -18.69
C ILE A 136 -20.62 0.71 -19.61
N ASN A 137 -20.80 0.95 -20.91
CA ASN A 137 -21.06 -0.12 -21.88
C ASN A 137 -19.94 -1.16 -21.94
N ASP A 138 -18.68 -0.72 -21.86
CA ASP A 138 -17.52 -1.60 -21.90
C ASP A 138 -17.41 -2.49 -20.65
N ASN A 139 -18.02 -2.10 -19.54
CA ASN A 139 -17.92 -2.77 -18.24
C ASN A 139 -19.22 -3.47 -17.77
N LEU A 140 -20.35 -3.29 -18.46
CA LEU A 140 -21.65 -3.91 -18.15
C LEU A 140 -21.85 -5.30 -18.81
N LYS A 141 -20.82 -6.15 -18.79
CA LYS A 141 -20.95 -7.55 -19.26
C LYS A 141 -21.76 -8.41 -18.30
#